data_AF-A0A7L3J3X7-F1
#
_entry.id   AF-A0A7L3J3X7-F1
#
_cell.length_a   1.000
_cell.length_b   1.000
_cell.length_c   1.000
_cell.angle_alpha   90.00
_cell.angle_beta   90.00
_cell.angle_gamma   90.00
#
_symmetry.space_group_name_H-M   'P 1'
#
loop_
_entity.id
_entity.type
_entity.pdbx_description
1 polymer ?
#
loop_
_entity_poly.entity_id
_entity_poly.type
_entity_poly.pdbx_seq_one_letter_code
_entity_poly.pdbx_strand_id
1 'polypeptide(L)'
;FPFEKQVLLSCSHVFHKACLKAFEKFTGKKSCPMCRKEQYQTRVIHDGARLFKIKCAIRIQASWRGYMVRKWYENLRKTVPPKDSKLRKQFFEKKVQQISNRLLSSYDVNLDEFFSEIDSSIAASRDVFQQLEGKEILISETDWEKIQMQAFRQEIFDCPICIMPLSPTVHPACLFSGNSNQFSRQTVLLSCSHLFHHTCLQAFEEFSLGERQICPLCRSCYQKKILKC
;
A
#
# COMPACT_ATOMS: atom_id res chain seq x y z
N PHE A 1 16.04 37.43 -38.73
CA PHE A 1 17.10 37.20 -39.73
C PHE A 1 16.65 36.48 -41.02
N PRO A 2 16.13 35.23 -41.06
CA PRO A 2 15.97 34.49 -42.32
C PRO A 2 14.93 35.06 -43.30
N PHE A 3 14.00 35.87 -42.79
CA PHE A 3 12.94 36.52 -43.57
C PHE A 3 13.21 38.01 -43.83
N GLU A 4 14.34 38.53 -43.38
CA GLU A 4 14.67 39.93 -43.60
C GLU A 4 14.99 40.18 -45.08
N LYS A 5 14.63 41.39 -45.55
CA LYS A 5 14.90 41.79 -46.93
C LYS A 5 16.41 41.72 -47.17
N GLN A 6 16.82 40.94 -48.16
CA GLN A 6 18.21 40.84 -48.59
C GLN A 6 18.45 41.79 -49.76
N VAL A 7 19.69 42.22 -49.93
CA VAL A 7 20.14 43.05 -51.05
C VAL A 7 21.35 42.42 -51.71
N LEU A 8 21.34 42.38 -53.04
CA LEU A 8 22.47 42.02 -53.90
C LEU A 8 23.17 43.29 -54.34
N LEU A 9 24.48 43.36 -54.14
CA LEU A 9 25.32 44.45 -54.60
C LEU A 9 25.81 44.20 -56.03
N SER A 10 26.19 45.25 -56.77
CA SER A 10 26.84 45.12 -58.08
C SER A 10 28.21 44.44 -58.04
N CYS A 11 28.78 44.23 -56.85
CA CYS A 11 29.96 43.39 -56.63
C CYS A 11 29.62 41.94 -56.27
N SER A 12 28.39 41.49 -56.55
CA SER A 12 27.88 40.13 -56.35
C SER A 12 27.81 39.64 -54.90
N HIS A 13 27.98 40.52 -53.91
CA HIS A 13 27.81 40.18 -52.50
C HIS A 13 26.37 40.41 -52.04
N VAL A 14 25.88 39.56 -51.13
CA VAL A 14 24.53 39.61 -50.58
C VAL A 14 24.56 39.90 -49.09
N PHE A 15 23.73 40.85 -48.65
CA PHE A 15 23.60 41.22 -47.23
C PHE A 15 22.13 41.42 -46.83
N HIS A 16 21.83 41.40 -45.53
CA HIS A 16 20.55 41.91 -45.05
C HIS A 16 20.50 43.43 -45.25
N LYS A 17 19.37 43.95 -45.72
CA LYS A 17 19.16 45.38 -45.97
C LYS A 17 19.40 46.22 -44.72
N ALA A 18 18.94 45.74 -43.56
CA ALA A 18 19.14 46.43 -42.28
C ALA A 18 20.61 46.44 -41.86
N CYS A 19 21.30 45.29 -41.95
CA CYS A 19 22.72 45.17 -41.61
C CYS A 19 23.60 46.03 -42.50
N LEU A 20 23.33 46.05 -43.82
CA LEU A 20 24.09 46.90 -44.75
C LEU A 20 23.89 48.39 -44.46
N LYS A 21 22.65 48.82 -44.21
CA LYS A 21 22.37 50.21 -43.84
C LYS A 21 23.03 50.62 -42.52
N ALA A 22 23.02 49.73 -41.53
CA ALA A 22 23.68 49.98 -40.26
C ALA A 22 25.20 50.11 -40.44
N PHE A 23 25.79 49.25 -41.28
CA PHE A 23 27.20 49.33 -41.63
C PHE A 23 27.55 50.65 -42.34
N GLU A 24 26.80 51.04 -43.37
CA GLU A 24 27.00 52.30 -44.11
C GLU A 24 26.90 53.52 -43.16
N LYS A 25 25.94 53.50 -42.22
CA LYS A 25 25.78 54.57 -41.23
C LYS A 25 26.98 54.63 -40.26
N PHE A 26 27.50 53.47 -39.85
CA PHE A 26 28.63 53.38 -38.93
C PHE A 26 29.95 53.82 -39.59
N THR A 27 30.21 53.41 -40.83
CA THR A 27 31.44 53.75 -41.55
C THR A 27 31.39 55.12 -42.20
N GLY A 28 30.20 55.73 -42.33
CA GLY A 28 29.99 56.99 -43.03
C GLY A 28 30.25 56.91 -44.53
N LYS A 29 30.43 55.71 -45.10
CA LYS A 29 30.79 55.49 -46.50
C LYS A 29 30.00 54.33 -47.10
N LYS A 30 29.57 54.51 -48.34
CA LYS A 30 28.90 53.46 -49.12
C LYS A 30 29.92 52.52 -49.77
N SER A 31 30.46 51.59 -48.98
CA SER A 31 31.45 50.59 -49.41
C SER A 31 31.04 49.16 -49.04
N CYS A 32 31.35 48.20 -49.91
CA CYS A 32 30.99 46.81 -49.66
C CYS A 32 31.78 46.27 -48.44
N PRO A 33 31.12 45.65 -47.44
CA PRO A 33 31.82 45.09 -46.28
C PRO A 33 32.86 44.02 -46.62
N MET A 34 32.64 43.27 -47.72
CA MET A 34 33.49 42.14 -48.10
C MET A 34 34.65 42.54 -49.01
N CYS A 35 34.37 43.28 -50.08
CA CYS A 35 35.37 43.60 -51.11
C CYS A 35 35.75 45.09 -51.17
N ARG A 36 35.21 45.91 -50.26
CA ARG A 36 35.49 47.36 -50.13
C ARG A 36 35.18 48.21 -51.37
N LYS A 37 34.61 47.64 -52.43
CA LYS A 37 34.17 48.39 -53.62
C LYS A 37 33.22 49.51 -53.22
N GLU A 38 33.58 50.73 -53.59
CA GLU A 38 32.78 51.92 -53.35
C GLU A 38 31.71 52.11 -54.42
N GLN A 39 30.69 52.93 -54.11
CA GLN A 39 29.63 53.34 -55.05
C GLN A 39 28.91 52.17 -55.76
N TYR A 40 28.70 51.05 -55.07
CA TYR A 40 27.93 49.94 -55.62
C TYR A 40 26.45 50.31 -55.87
N GLN A 41 25.84 49.59 -56.80
CA GLN A 41 24.38 49.55 -56.98
C GLN A 41 23.79 48.43 -56.12
N THR A 42 22.55 48.60 -55.65
CA THR A 42 21.85 47.65 -54.79
C THR A 42 20.55 47.20 -55.44
N ARG A 43 20.28 45.89 -55.45
CA ARG A 43 18.99 45.32 -55.83
C ARG A 43 18.42 44.53 -54.66
N VAL A 44 17.15 44.74 -54.30
CA VAL A 44 16.48 43.93 -53.28
C VAL A 44 16.20 42.55 -53.86
N ILE A 45 16.53 41.50 -53.10
CA ILE A 45 16.27 40.10 -53.47
C ILE A 45 15.39 39.43 -52.40
N HIS A 46 14.54 38.51 -52.85
CA HIS A 46 13.61 37.75 -52.00
C HIS A 46 13.89 36.23 -52.00
N ASP A 47 14.90 35.79 -52.74
CA ASP A 47 15.17 34.37 -52.96
C ASP A 47 15.59 33.65 -51.68
N GLY A 48 16.40 34.29 -50.82
CA GLY A 48 16.79 33.70 -49.53
C GLY A 48 15.60 33.38 -48.63
N ALA A 49 14.66 34.32 -48.50
CA ALA A 49 13.43 34.12 -47.72
C ALA A 49 12.54 33.05 -48.36
N ARG A 50 12.40 33.03 -49.69
CA ARG A 50 11.64 31.99 -50.41
C ARG A 50 12.23 30.60 -50.20
N LEU A 51 13.55 30.45 -50.39
CA LEU A 51 14.26 29.19 -50.18
C LEU A 51 14.16 28.71 -48.73
N PHE A 52 14.23 29.64 -47.77
CA PHE A 52 14.04 29.31 -46.36
C PHE A 52 12.63 28.77 -46.07
N LYS A 53 11.57 29.42 -46.61
CA LYS A 53 10.19 28.92 -46.50
C LYS A 53 10.05 27.51 -47.07
N ILE A 54 10.63 27.27 -48.24
CA ILE A 54 10.61 25.94 -48.89
C ILE A 54 11.31 24.91 -48.01
N LYS A 55 12.51 25.23 -47.48
CA LYS A 55 13.23 24.33 -46.56
C LYS A 55 12.42 24.03 -45.31
N CYS A 56 11.76 25.03 -44.71
CA CYS A 56 10.86 24.82 -43.58
C CYS A 56 9.70 23.90 -43.94
N ALA A 57 9.01 24.16 -45.06
CA ALA A 57 7.91 23.33 -45.53
C ALA A 57 8.35 21.87 -45.74
N ILE A 58 9.49 21.64 -46.40
CA ILE A 58 10.05 20.30 -46.61
C ILE A 58 10.31 19.59 -45.27
N ARG A 59 10.89 20.29 -44.28
CA ARG A 59 11.15 19.70 -42.96
C ARG A 59 9.87 19.29 -42.24
N ILE A 60 8.85 20.14 -42.28
CA ILE A 60 7.54 19.84 -41.69
C ILE A 60 6.90 18.64 -42.40
N GLN A 61 6.87 18.66 -43.73
CA GLN A 61 6.31 17.59 -44.55
C GLN A 61 7.03 16.25 -44.32
N ALA A 62 8.36 16.26 -44.29
CA ALA A 62 9.16 15.06 -44.04
C ALA A 62 8.91 14.48 -42.65
N SER A 63 8.84 15.34 -41.62
CA SER A 63 8.51 14.92 -40.25
C SER A 63 7.12 14.27 -40.17
N TRP A 64 6.12 14.92 -40.77
CA TRP A 64 4.74 14.42 -40.80
C TRP A 64 4.62 13.09 -41.55
N ARG A 65 5.19 13.00 -42.76
CA ARG A 65 5.22 11.76 -43.56
C ARG A 65 5.88 10.64 -42.77
N GLY A 66 6.99 10.91 -42.08
CA GLY A 66 7.65 9.95 -41.21
C GLY A 66 6.79 9.52 -40.02
N TYR A 67 6.08 10.44 -39.38
CA TYR A 67 5.15 10.13 -38.29
C TYR A 67 4.03 9.19 -38.75
N MET A 68 3.39 9.48 -39.89
CA MET A 68 2.32 8.65 -40.45
C MET A 68 2.80 7.21 -40.70
N VAL A 69 3.96 7.05 -41.34
CA VAL A 69 4.53 5.72 -41.63
C VAL A 69 4.86 4.97 -40.34
N ARG A 70 5.46 5.62 -39.34
CA ARG A 70 5.75 4.98 -38.05
C ARG A 70 4.49 4.51 -37.35
N LYS A 71 3.45 5.35 -37.29
CA LYS A 71 2.16 5.00 -36.69
C LYS A 71 1.48 3.82 -37.40
N TRP A 72 1.52 3.80 -38.73
CA TRP A 72 1.02 2.67 -39.51
C TRP A 72 1.84 1.39 -39.25
N TYR A 73 3.16 1.50 -39.26
CA TYR A 73 4.07 0.38 -39.05
C TYR A 73 3.96 -0.24 -37.64
N GLU A 74 3.76 0.60 -36.61
CA GLU A 74 3.48 0.12 -35.25
C GLU A 74 2.23 -0.77 -35.18
N ASN A 75 1.16 -0.40 -35.89
CA ASN A 75 -0.05 -1.22 -35.96
C ASN A 75 0.21 -2.51 -36.75
N LEU A 76 0.94 -2.45 -37.86
CA LEU A 76 1.32 -3.63 -38.63
C LEU A 76 2.14 -4.63 -37.80
N ARG A 77 3.08 -4.14 -36.98
CA ARG A 77 3.87 -5.01 -36.07
C ARG A 77 3.05 -5.73 -35.01
N LYS A 78 1.81 -5.30 -34.73
CA LYS A 78 0.91 -5.99 -33.78
C LYS A 78 0.15 -7.14 -34.43
N THR A 79 -0.02 -7.12 -35.75
CA THR A 79 -0.87 -8.07 -36.49
C THR A 79 -0.07 -9.02 -37.37
N VAL A 80 1.05 -8.56 -37.95
CA VAL A 80 1.85 -9.34 -38.91
C VAL A 80 3.11 -9.86 -38.23
N PRO A 81 3.35 -11.19 -38.24
CA PRO A 81 4.58 -11.78 -37.73
C PRO A 81 5.82 -11.31 -38.53
N PRO A 82 6.90 -10.87 -37.86
CA PRO A 82 8.17 -10.55 -38.51
C PRO A 82 8.78 -11.75 -39.25
N LYS A 83 9.57 -11.47 -40.31
CA LYS A 83 10.34 -12.51 -41.03
C LYS A 83 11.58 -12.96 -40.26
N ASP A 84 12.22 -12.04 -39.54
CA ASP A 84 13.39 -12.34 -38.70
C ASP A 84 13.02 -13.32 -37.58
N SER A 85 13.83 -14.36 -37.38
CA SER A 85 13.53 -15.45 -36.46
C SER A 85 13.44 -15.02 -34.99
N LYS A 86 14.35 -14.13 -34.55
CA LYS A 86 14.38 -13.64 -33.16
C LYS A 86 13.17 -12.76 -32.88
N LEU A 87 12.86 -11.82 -33.78
CA LEU A 87 11.70 -10.95 -33.64
C LEU A 87 10.38 -11.73 -33.76
N ARG A 88 10.33 -12.77 -34.60
CA ARG A 88 9.18 -13.66 -34.72
C ARG A 88 8.92 -14.43 -33.42
N LYS A 89 9.96 -14.95 -32.76
CA LYS A 89 9.83 -15.60 -31.44
C LYS A 89 9.21 -14.65 -30.41
N GLN A 90 9.75 -13.44 -30.27
CA GLN A 90 9.22 -12.43 -29.35
C GLN A 90 7.79 -12.00 -29.67
N PHE A 91 7.42 -11.93 -30.96
CA PHE A 91 6.06 -11.64 -31.37
C PHE A 91 5.08 -12.69 -30.85
N PHE A 92 5.38 -13.98 -31.05
CA PHE A 92 4.51 -15.06 -30.61
C PHE A 92 4.47 -15.21 -29.09
N GLU A 93 5.60 -15.02 -28.41
CA GLU A 93 5.66 -15.01 -26.94
C GLU A 93 4.69 -13.98 -26.35
N LYS A 94 4.69 -12.74 -26.86
CA LYS A 94 3.75 -11.70 -26.43
C LYS A 94 2.28 -12.08 -26.72
N LYS A 95 2.01 -12.76 -27.84
CA LYS A 95 0.65 -13.23 -28.17
C LYS A 95 0.17 -14.32 -27.22
N VAL A 96 1.04 -15.28 -26.89
CA VAL A 96 0.72 -16.34 -25.92
C VAL A 96 0.46 -15.74 -24.55
N GLN A 97 1.29 -14.79 -24.12
CA GLN A 97 1.08 -14.10 -22.84
C GLN A 97 -0.23 -13.32 -22.80
N GLN A 98 -0.61 -12.63 -23.88
CA GLN A 98 -1.91 -11.95 -23.97
C GLN A 98 -3.09 -12.94 -23.85
N ILE A 99 -3.00 -14.09 -24.51
CA ILE A 99 -4.04 -15.13 -24.44
C ILE A 99 -4.11 -15.73 -23.03
N SER A 100 -2.96 -16.05 -22.43
CA SER A 100 -2.88 -16.58 -21.07
C SER A 100 -3.47 -15.60 -20.05
N ASN A 101 -3.11 -14.32 -20.11
CA ASN A 101 -3.68 -13.31 -19.22
C ASN A 101 -5.20 -13.19 -19.40
N ARG A 102 -5.70 -13.22 -20.65
CA ARG A 102 -7.15 -13.20 -20.91
C ARG A 102 -7.84 -14.42 -20.33
N LEU A 103 -7.24 -15.61 -20.45
CA LEU A 103 -7.77 -16.85 -19.89
C LEU A 103 -7.80 -16.81 -18.36
N LEU A 104 -6.72 -16.35 -17.73
CA LEU A 104 -6.66 -16.16 -16.27
C LEU A 104 -7.70 -15.13 -15.80
N SER A 105 -7.88 -14.05 -16.55
CA SER A 105 -8.89 -13.02 -16.22
C SER A 105 -10.32 -13.51 -16.42
N SER A 106 -10.55 -14.50 -17.29
CA SER A 106 -11.86 -15.11 -17.47
C SER A 106 -12.17 -16.21 -16.45
N TYR A 107 -11.15 -16.67 -15.72
CA TYR A 107 -11.35 -17.59 -14.60
C TYR A 107 -11.86 -16.77 -13.42
N ASP A 108 -13.15 -16.89 -13.13
CA ASP A 108 -13.71 -16.44 -11.88
C ASP A 108 -13.37 -17.50 -10.83
N VAL A 109 -12.36 -17.22 -10.01
CA VAL A 109 -12.12 -18.03 -8.82
C VAL A 109 -13.09 -17.47 -7.79
N ASN A 110 -14.21 -18.15 -7.56
CA ASN A 110 -15.24 -17.71 -6.61
C ASN A 110 -14.72 -17.84 -5.17
N LEU A 111 -13.73 -17.03 -4.83
CA LEU A 111 -13.09 -16.98 -3.53
C LEU A 111 -14.09 -16.55 -2.48
N ASP A 112 -15.03 -15.68 -2.84
CA ASP A 112 -16.09 -15.23 -1.96
C ASP A 112 -17.00 -16.38 -1.52
N GLU A 113 -17.38 -17.28 -2.43
CA GLU A 113 -18.13 -18.50 -2.11
C GLU A 113 -17.33 -19.42 -1.17
N PHE A 114 -16.04 -19.64 -1.47
CA PHE A 114 -15.17 -20.44 -0.59
C PHE A 114 -15.02 -19.84 0.82
N PHE A 115 -14.79 -18.52 0.92
CA PHE A 115 -14.72 -17.84 2.22
C PHE A 115 -16.05 -17.88 2.96
N SER A 116 -17.17 -17.74 2.25
CA SER A 116 -18.50 -17.87 2.84
C SER A 116 -18.78 -19.27 3.38
N GLU A 117 -18.26 -20.31 2.73
CA GLU A 117 -18.36 -21.70 3.19
C GLU A 117 -17.53 -21.93 4.46
N ILE A 118 -16.31 -21.38 4.52
CA ILE A 118 -15.47 -21.42 5.73
C ILE A 118 -16.18 -20.71 6.88
N ASP A 119 -16.67 -19.49 6.66
CA ASP A 119 -17.35 -18.71 7.70
C ASP A 119 -18.61 -19.42 8.20
N SER A 120 -19.37 -20.03 7.29
CA SER A 120 -20.55 -20.84 7.63
C SER A 120 -20.19 -22.06 8.48
N SER A 121 -19.10 -22.75 8.15
CA SER A 121 -18.59 -23.90 8.91
C SER A 121 -18.12 -23.49 10.32
N ILE A 122 -17.42 -22.36 10.43
CA ILE A 122 -16.99 -21.80 11.72
C ILE A 122 -18.20 -21.36 12.55
N ALA A 123 -19.19 -20.70 11.93
CA ALA A 123 -20.41 -20.29 12.60
C ALA A 123 -21.20 -21.49 13.15
N ALA A 124 -21.35 -22.55 12.35
CA ALA A 124 -22.00 -23.79 12.77
C ALA A 124 -21.26 -24.44 13.96
N SER A 125 -19.93 -24.47 13.91
CA SER A 125 -19.11 -24.98 15.00
C SER A 125 -19.32 -24.16 16.29
N ARG A 126 -19.31 -22.83 16.18
CA ARG A 126 -19.55 -21.92 17.31
C ARG A 126 -20.93 -22.09 17.92
N ASP A 127 -21.97 -22.29 17.09
CA ASP A 127 -23.33 -22.51 17.58
C ASP A 127 -23.42 -23.80 18.42
N VAL A 128 -22.80 -24.89 17.98
CA VAL A 128 -22.71 -26.13 18.76
C VAL A 128 -22.04 -25.87 20.12
N PHE A 129 -20.91 -25.15 20.15
CA PHE A 129 -20.25 -24.79 21.41
C PHE A 129 -21.14 -23.90 22.30
N GLN A 130 -21.87 -22.94 21.72
CA GLN A 130 -22.81 -22.09 22.46
C GLN A 130 -24.00 -22.87 23.03
N GLN A 131 -24.53 -23.86 22.32
CA GLN A 131 -25.61 -24.71 22.83
C GLN A 131 -25.16 -25.57 24.02
N LEU A 132 -23.89 -25.97 24.06
CA LEU A 132 -23.27 -26.65 25.20
C LEU A 132 -23.04 -25.69 26.38
N GLU A 133 -22.66 -24.44 26.12
CA GLU A 133 -22.40 -23.42 27.16
C GLU A 133 -23.69 -22.76 27.70
N GLY A 134 -24.74 -22.63 26.88
CA GLY A 134 -25.98 -21.91 27.21
C GLY A 134 -26.91 -22.64 28.17
N LYS A 135 -26.61 -23.89 28.52
CA LYS A 135 -27.18 -24.51 29.73
C LYS A 135 -26.41 -23.96 30.92
N GLU A 136 -26.84 -22.83 31.46
CA GLU A 136 -26.43 -22.40 32.80
C GLU A 136 -26.79 -23.53 33.78
N ILE A 137 -25.80 -24.35 34.11
CA ILE A 137 -25.95 -25.38 35.13
C ILE A 137 -26.07 -24.62 36.45
N LEU A 138 -27.27 -24.65 37.04
CA LEU A 138 -27.45 -24.20 38.42
C LEU A 138 -26.63 -25.13 39.32
N ILE A 139 -25.49 -24.64 39.80
CA ILE A 139 -24.60 -25.40 40.67
C ILE A 139 -25.24 -25.45 42.06
N SER A 140 -25.57 -26.64 42.54
CA SER A 140 -26.10 -26.84 43.89
C SER A 140 -25.02 -26.61 44.96
N GLU A 141 -25.41 -26.38 46.22
CA GLU A 141 -24.45 -26.26 47.32
C GLU A 141 -23.58 -27.52 47.47
N THR A 142 -24.15 -28.71 47.28
CA THR A 142 -23.40 -29.97 47.28
C THR A 142 -22.38 -30.09 46.16
N ASP A 143 -22.58 -29.39 45.04
CA ASP A 143 -21.62 -29.36 43.93
C ASP A 143 -20.49 -28.37 44.20
N TRP A 144 -20.79 -27.23 44.83
CA TRP A 144 -19.76 -26.30 45.31
C TRP A 144 -18.80 -26.94 46.31
N GLU A 145 -19.29 -27.82 47.19
CA GLU A 145 -18.45 -28.58 48.12
C GLU A 145 -17.48 -29.52 47.36
N LYS A 146 -17.95 -30.21 46.31
CA LYS A 146 -17.10 -31.06 45.47
C LYS A 146 -16.05 -30.25 44.69
N ILE A 147 -16.45 -29.11 44.13
CA ILE A 147 -15.57 -28.18 43.41
C ILE A 147 -14.49 -27.65 44.35
N GLN A 148 -14.86 -27.30 45.59
CA GLN A 148 -13.93 -26.83 46.62
C GLN A 148 -12.94 -27.93 47.00
N MET A 149 -13.41 -29.17 47.23
CA MET A 149 -12.52 -30.31 47.48
C MET A 149 -11.58 -30.60 46.31
N GLN A 150 -12.04 -30.42 45.07
CA GLN A 150 -11.21 -30.58 43.88
C GLN A 150 -10.14 -29.49 43.79
N ALA A 151 -10.49 -28.23 44.07
CA ALA A 151 -9.53 -27.13 44.08
C ALA A 151 -8.43 -27.33 45.13
N PHE A 152 -8.78 -27.84 46.33
CA PHE A 152 -7.78 -28.17 47.35
C PHE A 152 -6.82 -29.29 46.92
N ARG A 153 -7.30 -30.29 46.17
CA ARG A 153 -6.46 -31.37 45.64
C ARG A 153 -5.49 -30.91 44.56
N GLN A 154 -5.77 -29.79 43.89
CA GLN A 154 -4.87 -29.24 42.87
C GLN A 154 -3.68 -28.48 43.47
N GLU A 155 -3.59 -28.36 44.81
CA GLU A 155 -2.49 -27.72 45.53
C GLU A 155 -2.19 -26.29 45.06
N ILE A 156 -3.21 -25.58 44.57
CA ILE A 156 -3.08 -24.18 44.12
C ILE A 156 -3.17 -23.27 45.35
N PHE A 157 -2.02 -22.83 45.84
CA PHE A 157 -1.93 -21.93 47.00
C PHE A 157 -1.71 -20.46 46.61
N ASP A 158 -1.36 -20.18 45.36
CA ASP A 158 -1.09 -18.83 44.86
C ASP A 158 -2.13 -18.38 43.84
N CYS A 159 -2.46 -17.09 43.85
CA CYS A 159 -3.36 -16.48 42.89
C CYS A 159 -2.64 -16.39 41.53
N PRO A 160 -3.15 -17.01 40.46
CA PRO A 160 -2.47 -17.03 39.16
C PRO A 160 -2.36 -15.66 38.47
N ILE A 161 -3.17 -14.68 38.88
CA ILE A 161 -3.16 -13.32 38.29
C ILE A 161 -2.03 -12.48 38.87
N CYS A 162 -1.86 -12.50 40.20
CA CYS A 162 -0.87 -11.66 40.89
C CYS A 162 0.31 -12.44 41.47
N ILE A 163 0.28 -13.78 41.40
CA ILE A 163 1.31 -14.71 41.82
C ILE A 163 1.60 -14.56 43.33
N MET A 164 0.55 -14.37 44.15
CA MET A 164 0.64 -14.21 45.61
C MET A 164 -0.28 -15.19 46.35
N PRO A 165 0.04 -15.59 47.60
CA PRO A 165 -0.74 -16.59 48.35
C PRO A 165 -2.24 -16.26 48.52
N LEU A 166 -3.08 -17.28 48.40
CA LEU A 166 -4.56 -17.24 48.46
C LEU A 166 -5.12 -17.43 49.88
N SER A 167 -4.31 -17.89 50.83
CA SER A 167 -4.67 -18.05 52.24
C SER A 167 -3.71 -17.28 53.16
N PRO A 168 -4.21 -16.73 54.29
CA PRO A 168 -3.36 -16.17 55.33
C PRO A 168 -2.84 -17.33 56.19
N THR A 169 -1.91 -18.12 55.68
CA THR A 169 -1.22 -19.10 56.52
C THR A 169 -0.39 -18.33 57.55
N VAL A 170 -0.83 -18.41 58.80
CA VAL A 170 -0.03 -18.10 59.97
C VAL A 170 1.24 -18.94 59.88
N HIS A 171 2.34 -18.33 59.44
CA HIS A 171 3.67 -18.87 59.69
C HIS A 171 4.57 -17.78 60.28
N PRO A 172 5.31 -18.10 61.37
CA PRO A 172 6.14 -17.16 62.08
C PRO A 172 7.40 -16.84 61.28
N ALA A 173 7.86 -15.60 61.40
CA ALA A 173 9.11 -15.04 60.86
C ALA A 173 9.03 -14.40 59.46
N CYS A 174 8.50 -13.17 59.42
CA CYS A 174 9.15 -12.09 58.67
C CYS A 174 9.35 -10.91 59.63
N LEU A 175 10.54 -10.86 60.21
CA LEU A 175 11.13 -9.63 60.73
C LEU A 175 11.28 -8.63 59.58
N PHE A 176 11.25 -7.34 59.91
CA PHE A 176 11.46 -6.17 59.04
C PHE A 176 10.20 -5.48 58.47
N SER A 177 9.64 -4.63 59.33
CA SER A 177 9.39 -3.20 59.12
C SER A 177 8.52 -2.73 57.93
N GLY A 178 7.36 -2.17 58.26
CA GLY A 178 6.74 -1.08 57.49
C GLY A 178 5.24 -1.23 57.25
N ASN A 179 4.43 -0.60 58.12
CA ASN A 179 3.04 -0.17 57.91
C ASN A 179 2.36 -0.57 56.59
N SER A 180 1.48 -1.58 56.61
CA SER A 180 0.31 -1.60 55.73
C SER A 180 -0.71 -2.64 56.19
N ASN A 181 -1.92 -2.17 56.45
CA ASN A 181 -3.13 -2.90 56.80
C ASN A 181 -3.19 -4.36 56.31
N GLN A 182 -3.28 -5.27 57.27
CA GLN A 182 -3.56 -6.69 57.12
C GLN A 182 -5.02 -6.88 56.64
N PHE A 183 -5.31 -6.47 55.40
CA PHE A 183 -6.61 -6.76 54.78
C PHE A 183 -6.59 -8.23 54.33
N SER A 184 -7.38 -9.07 54.98
CA SER A 184 -7.74 -10.39 54.49
C SER A 184 -8.27 -10.26 53.05
N ARG A 185 -7.43 -10.55 52.05
CA ARG A 185 -7.87 -10.56 50.66
C ARG A 185 -8.82 -11.73 50.51
N GLN A 186 -10.09 -11.45 50.26
CA GLN A 186 -11.10 -12.50 50.06
C GLN A 186 -10.72 -13.36 48.86
N THR A 187 -10.86 -14.67 49.01
CA THR A 187 -10.57 -15.63 47.95
C THR A 187 -11.87 -16.08 47.30
N VAL A 188 -11.83 -16.21 45.97
CA VAL A 188 -12.97 -16.59 45.14
C VAL A 188 -12.66 -17.90 44.45
N LEU A 189 -13.62 -18.83 44.53
CA LEU A 189 -13.61 -20.09 43.83
C LEU A 189 -14.51 -20.00 42.59
N LEU A 190 -13.99 -20.40 41.45
CA LEU A 190 -14.73 -20.52 40.21
C LEU A 190 -15.30 -21.92 40.02
N SER A 191 -16.39 -22.06 39.28
CA SER A 191 -16.99 -23.36 38.94
C SER A 191 -16.08 -24.29 38.16
N CYS A 192 -15.05 -23.76 37.48
CA CYS A 192 -13.97 -24.51 36.85
C CYS A 192 -12.87 -24.96 37.83
N SER A 193 -13.12 -24.92 39.14
CA SER A 193 -12.21 -25.32 40.23
C SER A 193 -10.94 -24.48 40.36
N HIS A 194 -10.93 -23.26 39.81
CA HIS A 194 -9.79 -22.32 39.91
C HIS A 194 -10.02 -21.28 41.00
N LEU A 195 -8.94 -20.86 41.68
CA LEU A 195 -8.97 -19.92 42.80
C LEU A 195 -8.23 -18.62 42.47
N PHE A 196 -8.80 -17.48 42.90
CA PHE A 196 -8.23 -16.15 42.71
C PHE A 196 -8.50 -15.25 43.92
N HIS A 197 -7.70 -14.19 44.11
CA HIS A 197 -8.16 -13.08 44.96
C HIS A 197 -9.35 -12.40 44.31
N HIS A 198 -10.34 -12.04 45.11
CA HIS A 198 -11.56 -11.35 44.66
C HIS A 198 -11.23 -10.11 43.84
N THR A 199 -10.30 -9.28 44.34
CA THR A 199 -9.87 -8.04 43.68
C THR A 199 -9.15 -8.28 42.36
N CYS A 200 -8.35 -9.35 42.26
CA CYS A 200 -7.62 -9.69 41.04
C CYS A 200 -8.58 -10.19 39.95
N LEU A 201 -9.53 -11.05 40.32
CA LEU A 201 -10.55 -11.53 39.40
C LEU A 201 -11.47 -10.39 38.96
N GLN A 202 -11.88 -9.52 39.89
CA GLN A 202 -12.72 -8.36 39.57
C GLN A 202 -12.03 -7.41 38.57
N ALA A 203 -10.74 -7.09 38.78
CA ALA A 203 -9.99 -6.25 37.84
C ALA A 203 -9.87 -6.90 36.44
N PHE A 204 -9.73 -8.22 36.39
CA PHE A 204 -9.72 -8.96 35.13
C PHE A 204 -11.08 -8.92 34.41
N GLU A 205 -12.18 -9.07 35.16
CA GLU A 205 -13.54 -8.94 34.63
C GLU A 205 -13.79 -7.53 34.06
N GLU A 206 -13.38 -6.47 34.76
CA GLU A 206 -13.53 -5.08 34.34
C GLU A 206 -12.73 -4.74 33.07
N PHE A 207 -11.57 -5.37 32.88
CA PHE A 207 -10.75 -5.19 31.67
C PHE A 207 -11.25 -6.01 30.47
N SER A 208 -12.00 -7.08 30.73
CA SER A 208 -12.52 -7.96 29.69
C SER A 208 -13.74 -7.31 29.03
N LEU A 209 -13.57 -6.72 27.84
CA LEU A 209 -14.64 -6.11 27.03
C LEU A 209 -15.68 -7.12 26.47
N GLY A 210 -15.70 -8.36 26.96
CA GLY A 210 -16.56 -9.43 26.46
C GLY A 210 -17.89 -9.50 27.20
N GLU A 211 -18.97 -9.85 26.49
CA GLU A 211 -20.31 -10.05 27.06
C GLU A 211 -20.40 -11.22 28.06
N ARG A 212 -19.36 -12.08 28.18
CA ARG A 212 -19.32 -13.26 29.06
C ARG A 212 -18.03 -13.33 29.88
N GLN A 213 -18.16 -13.71 31.15
CA GLN A 213 -17.03 -13.90 32.07
C GLN A 213 -16.32 -15.24 31.80
N ILE A 214 -15.04 -15.18 31.42
CA ILE A 214 -14.20 -16.35 31.12
C ILE A 214 -13.04 -16.47 32.11
N CYS A 215 -12.72 -17.69 32.53
CA CYS A 215 -11.67 -17.94 33.51
C CYS A 215 -10.30 -17.55 32.93
N PRO A 216 -9.47 -16.76 33.65
CA PRO A 216 -8.13 -16.37 33.17
C PRO A 216 -7.21 -17.55 32.84
N LEU A 217 -7.41 -18.70 33.50
CA LEU A 217 -6.57 -19.89 33.34
C LEU A 217 -7.06 -20.80 32.21
N CYS A 218 -8.29 -21.28 32.29
CA CYS A 218 -8.81 -22.30 31.37
C CYS A 218 -9.74 -21.75 30.29
N ARG A 219 -10.03 -20.44 30.30
CA ARG A 219 -10.92 -19.73 29.37
C ARG A 219 -12.37 -20.24 29.35
N SER A 220 -12.74 -21.14 30.25
CA SER A 220 -14.12 -21.62 30.41
C SER A 220 -15.00 -20.54 31.02
N CYS A 221 -16.27 -20.50 30.64
CA CYS A 221 -17.29 -19.74 31.36
C CYS A 221 -17.40 -20.25 32.80
N TYR A 222 -17.65 -19.35 33.76
CA TYR A 222 -17.70 -19.73 35.16
C TYR A 222 -18.82 -19.03 35.96
N GLN A 223 -19.23 -19.70 37.02
CA GLN A 223 -19.88 -19.08 38.18
C GLN A 223 -18.84 -18.88 39.28
N LYS A 224 -19.03 -17.89 40.17
CA LYS A 224 -18.06 -17.58 41.23
C LYS A 224 -18.72 -17.63 42.61
N LYS A 225 -18.01 -18.21 43.59
CA LYS A 225 -18.40 -18.26 45.01
C LYS A 225 -17.29 -17.64 45.85
N ILE A 226 -17.63 -16.61 46.63
CA ILE A 226 -16.69 -16.01 47.59
C ILE A 226 -16.55 -16.98 48.76
N LEU A 227 -15.32 -17.41 49.04
CA LEU A 227 -15.02 -18.23 50.21
C LEU A 227 -14.90 -17.31 51.43
N LYS A 228 -15.77 -17.51 52.42
CA LYS A 228 -15.60 -16.88 53.73
C LYS A 228 -14.59 -17.70 54.52
N CYS A 229 -13.52 -17.05 54.98
CA CYS A 229 -12.60 -17.61 55.96
C CYS A 229 -13.30 -17.84 57.29
#